data_AF-A0A800C818-F1
#
_entry.id   AF-A0A800C818-F1
#
_cell.length_a   1.000
_cell.length_b   1.000
_cell.length_c   1.000
_cell.angle_alpha   90.00
_cell.angle_beta   90.00
_cell.angle_gamma   90.00
#
_symmetry.space_group_name_H-M   'P 1'
#
loop_
_entity.id
_entity.type
_entity.pdbx_description
1 polymer ?
#
loop_
_entity_poly.entity_id
_entity_poly.type
_entity_poly.pdbx_seq_one_letter_code
_entity_poly.pdbx_strand_id
1 'polypeptide(L)'
;DISTFITDTWGYTADSNPCTACHNPHSAERDSHADGDRGWPVSLPSGHTDTSTWRLWGDVAEERMKQYITDQGGTYQAPNADSGYEPDGSATQDGSNLTDYVTFCTDCHNSANTIYSNVLGRNLCTIDWDSEKHGGGAASDGAGNDLVSPYQDAQCGSYVLACTDCHEPHGSPNNFLVRKKVNNGTVAVTDNGGGAGPSGKHDREWLYLCGKCHSNLVNPHHSSGLGCGSCHIGDPMYRNCMDCHYHGNSDVDGVPYGEALF
;
A
#
# COMPACT_ATOMS: atom_id res chain seq x y z
N ASP A 1 11.88 13.88 -11.77
CA ASP A 1 10.61 13.45 -12.38
C ASP A 1 10.61 11.93 -12.51
N ILE A 2 9.45 11.27 -12.48
CA ILE A 2 9.39 9.80 -12.66
C ILE A 2 9.96 9.40 -14.03
N SER A 3 9.66 10.16 -15.08
CA SER A 3 10.22 9.93 -16.42
C SER A 3 11.75 10.03 -16.44
N THR A 4 12.33 10.97 -15.69
CA THR A 4 13.79 11.06 -15.54
C THR A 4 14.35 9.86 -14.79
N PHE A 5 13.72 9.50 -13.66
CA PHE A 5 14.16 8.37 -12.85
C PHE A 5 14.20 7.07 -13.67
N ILE A 6 13.12 6.76 -14.41
CA ILE A 6 13.08 5.54 -15.22
C ILE A 6 14.07 5.58 -16.39
N THR A 7 14.27 6.75 -17.00
CA THR A 7 15.26 6.95 -18.10
C THR A 7 16.67 6.65 -17.62
N ASP A 8 17.07 7.23 -16.50
CA ASP A 8 18.42 7.09 -15.97
C ASP A 8 18.67 5.67 -15.41
N THR A 9 17.62 4.99 -14.92
CA THR A 9 17.74 3.68 -14.27
C THR A 9 17.67 2.52 -15.26
N TRP A 10 16.75 2.57 -16.23
CA TRP A 10 16.44 1.44 -17.11
C TRP A 10 16.59 1.75 -18.61
N GLY A 11 17.13 2.92 -18.96
CA GLY A 11 17.44 3.26 -20.35
C GLY A 11 16.24 3.60 -21.21
N TYR A 12 15.16 4.09 -20.60
CA TYR A 12 14.01 4.61 -21.33
C TYR A 12 14.40 5.81 -22.20
N THR A 13 13.73 5.96 -23.34
CA THR A 13 14.00 7.05 -24.30
C THR A 13 12.98 8.16 -24.14
N ALA A 14 13.22 9.30 -24.80
CA ALA A 14 12.24 10.39 -24.86
C ALA A 14 10.91 9.98 -25.52
N ASP A 15 10.91 8.90 -26.31
CA ASP A 15 9.71 8.34 -26.95
C ASP A 15 8.97 7.34 -26.06
N SER A 16 9.51 7.03 -24.87
CA SER A 16 8.92 6.09 -23.92
C SER A 16 7.84 6.75 -23.06
N ASN A 17 6.71 6.06 -22.92
CA ASN A 17 5.61 6.49 -22.05
C ASN A 17 5.86 5.97 -20.62
N PRO A 18 5.64 6.76 -19.54
CA PRO A 18 5.68 6.26 -18.17
C PRO A 18 4.98 4.92 -17.91
N CYS A 19 3.90 4.61 -18.64
CA CYS A 19 3.25 3.29 -18.54
C CYS A 19 4.18 2.12 -18.85
N THR A 20 5.17 2.29 -19.74
CA THR A 20 6.08 1.20 -20.09
C THR A 20 7.00 0.81 -18.94
N ALA A 21 7.24 1.70 -17.98
CA ALA A 21 7.97 1.39 -16.76
C ALA A 21 7.31 0.29 -15.92
N CYS A 22 5.98 0.14 -16.04
CA CYS A 22 5.21 -0.86 -15.30
C CYS A 22 4.71 -2.00 -16.20
N HIS A 23 4.59 -1.75 -17.51
CA HIS A 23 3.92 -2.62 -18.46
C HIS A 23 4.78 -2.89 -19.69
N ASN A 24 4.92 -4.15 -20.07
CA ASN A 24 5.38 -4.52 -21.40
C ASN A 24 4.21 -4.39 -22.40
N PRO A 25 4.16 -3.38 -23.29
CA PRO A 25 3.06 -3.17 -24.23
C PRO A 25 2.88 -4.28 -25.27
N HIS A 26 3.85 -5.19 -25.42
CA HIS A 26 3.73 -6.33 -26.34
C HIS A 26 3.26 -7.62 -25.68
N SER A 27 3.44 -7.75 -24.36
CA SER A 27 3.22 -9.02 -23.65
C SER A 27 2.33 -8.90 -22.42
N ALA A 28 2.24 -7.73 -21.79
CA ALA A 28 1.39 -7.55 -20.63
C ALA A 28 -0.06 -7.73 -21.01
N GLU A 29 -0.77 -8.54 -20.23
CA GLU A 29 -2.15 -8.86 -20.47
C GLU A 29 -3.04 -7.94 -19.65
N ARG A 30 -4.29 -7.77 -20.09
CA ARG A 30 -5.27 -7.04 -19.28
C ARG A 30 -5.54 -7.85 -18.00
N ASP A 31 -5.59 -7.16 -16.85
CA ASP A 31 -6.25 -7.73 -15.67
C ASP A 31 -7.75 -7.86 -15.96
N SER A 32 -8.16 -9.11 -16.20
CA SER A 32 -9.51 -9.44 -16.61
C SER A 32 -10.52 -9.17 -15.48
N HIS A 33 -10.05 -9.13 -14.22
CA HIS A 33 -10.86 -9.21 -13.02
C HIS A 33 -11.90 -10.36 -13.08
N ALA A 34 -11.57 -11.44 -13.79
CA ALA A 34 -12.36 -12.65 -13.87
C ALA A 34 -11.87 -13.67 -12.84
N ASP A 35 -12.78 -14.50 -12.34
CA ASP A 35 -12.49 -15.51 -11.33
C ASP A 35 -11.32 -16.43 -11.74
N GLY A 36 -10.23 -16.36 -10.97
CA GLY A 36 -9.14 -17.35 -11.00
C GLY A 36 -8.06 -17.14 -12.07
N ASP A 37 -8.25 -16.23 -13.02
CA ASP A 37 -7.20 -15.86 -14.00
C ASP A 37 -7.20 -14.35 -14.25
N ARG A 38 -6.24 -13.68 -13.61
CA ARG A 38 -6.07 -12.22 -13.67
C ARG A 38 -5.07 -11.79 -14.74
N GLY A 39 -4.56 -12.72 -15.55
CA GLY A 39 -3.50 -12.45 -16.51
C GLY A 39 -2.25 -11.86 -15.85
N TRP A 40 -1.38 -11.29 -16.69
CA TRP A 40 -0.06 -10.77 -16.30
C TRP A 40 0.02 -9.27 -16.59
N PRO A 41 -0.60 -8.42 -15.76
CA PRO A 41 -0.74 -7.02 -16.09
C PRO A 41 0.56 -6.25 -16.00
N VAL A 42 1.58 -6.75 -15.30
CA VAL A 42 2.79 -5.98 -15.00
C VAL A 42 4.05 -6.71 -15.46
N SER A 43 5.12 -5.94 -15.58
CA SER A 43 6.48 -6.40 -15.87
C SER A 43 7.43 -5.74 -14.88
N LEU A 44 8.34 -6.50 -14.27
CA LEU A 44 9.25 -5.96 -13.26
C LEU A 44 10.17 -4.88 -13.84
N PRO A 45 10.16 -3.65 -13.30
CA PRO A 45 10.96 -2.53 -13.80
C PRO A 45 12.47 -2.82 -13.96
N SER A 46 13.10 -3.51 -13.02
CA SER A 46 14.51 -3.94 -13.09
C SER A 46 14.78 -4.96 -14.22
N GLY A 47 13.75 -5.66 -14.68
CA GLY A 47 13.81 -6.58 -15.83
C GLY A 47 13.79 -5.86 -17.18
N HIS A 48 13.82 -4.52 -17.22
CA HIS A 48 13.62 -3.73 -18.43
C HIS A 48 14.90 -3.38 -19.18
N THR A 49 16.04 -3.90 -18.73
CA THR A 49 17.36 -3.63 -19.32
C THR A 49 17.52 -4.13 -20.76
N ASP A 50 16.75 -5.13 -21.17
CA ASP A 50 16.71 -5.62 -22.56
C ASP A 50 15.26 -5.89 -22.98
N THR A 51 14.79 -5.08 -23.95
CA THR A 51 13.45 -5.18 -24.54
C THR A 51 13.13 -6.53 -25.20
N SER A 52 14.15 -7.33 -25.53
CA SER A 52 13.99 -8.69 -26.06
C SER A 52 13.80 -9.75 -24.97
N THR A 53 14.15 -9.44 -23.71
CA THR A 53 14.01 -10.33 -22.55
C THR A 53 13.06 -9.77 -21.50
N TRP A 54 12.15 -8.91 -21.94
CA TRP A 54 11.34 -8.09 -21.06
C TRP A 54 10.36 -8.96 -20.26
N ARG A 55 10.66 -9.17 -18.98
CA ARG A 55 9.99 -10.19 -18.15
C ARG A 55 8.62 -9.71 -17.70
N LEU A 56 7.61 -10.54 -17.94
CA LEU A 56 6.33 -10.41 -17.25
C LEU A 56 6.53 -10.68 -15.75
N TRP A 57 5.60 -10.20 -14.94
CA TRP A 57 5.63 -10.44 -13.51
C TRP A 57 4.27 -10.88 -13.02
N GLY A 58 4.31 -11.95 -12.24
CA GLY A 58 3.17 -12.77 -11.93
C GLY A 58 2.92 -13.85 -12.95
N ASP A 59 3.70 -14.09 -14.00
CA ASP A 59 3.33 -15.12 -15.00
C ASP A 59 3.65 -16.55 -14.56
N VAL A 60 4.32 -16.72 -13.42
CA VAL A 60 4.61 -18.02 -12.79
C VAL A 60 4.13 -18.08 -11.33
N ALA A 61 4.09 -19.30 -10.76
CA ALA A 61 3.56 -19.53 -9.42
C ALA A 61 4.42 -18.87 -8.33
N GLU A 62 5.71 -18.74 -8.58
CA GLU A 62 6.68 -18.15 -7.67
C GLU A 62 6.54 -16.63 -7.54
N GLU A 63 5.82 -15.99 -8.46
CA GLU A 63 5.60 -14.54 -8.51
C GLU A 63 4.20 -14.18 -7.98
N ARG A 64 3.62 -15.07 -7.16
CA ARG A 64 2.35 -14.87 -6.48
C ARG A 64 2.58 -14.34 -5.08
N MET A 65 1.64 -13.53 -4.60
CA MET A 65 1.61 -13.04 -3.23
C MET A 65 1.65 -14.21 -2.22
N LYS A 66 1.03 -15.35 -2.54
CA LYS A 66 1.12 -16.57 -1.74
C LYS A 66 2.55 -17.11 -1.60
N GLN A 67 3.32 -17.11 -2.68
CA GLN A 67 4.71 -17.56 -2.61
C GLN A 67 5.55 -16.56 -1.82
N TYR A 68 5.44 -15.27 -2.17
CA TYR A 68 6.11 -14.19 -1.45
C TYR A 68 5.91 -14.31 0.07
N ILE A 69 4.67 -14.46 0.52
CA ILE A 69 4.39 -14.51 1.95
C ILE A 69 4.87 -15.80 2.63
N THR A 70 4.90 -16.91 1.89
CA THR A 70 5.49 -18.17 2.36
C THR A 70 6.98 -18.00 2.62
N ASP A 71 7.69 -17.30 1.74
CA ASP A 71 9.12 -17.05 1.86
C ASP A 71 9.45 -16.08 3.01
N GLN A 72 8.56 -15.11 3.28
CA GLN A 72 8.67 -14.19 4.42
C GLN A 72 8.22 -14.78 5.76
N GLY A 73 7.59 -15.97 5.77
CA GLY A 73 7.06 -16.59 6.99
C GLY A 73 5.86 -15.86 7.61
N GLY A 74 5.12 -15.08 6.81
CA GLY A 74 3.94 -14.35 7.27
C GLY A 74 2.61 -14.99 6.86
N THR A 75 1.53 -14.22 6.93
CA THR A 75 0.20 -14.61 6.41
C THR A 75 -0.33 -13.51 5.50
N TYR A 76 -0.86 -13.88 4.34
CA TYR A 76 -1.63 -12.98 3.50
C TYR A 76 -3.12 -13.36 3.58
N GLN A 77 -3.97 -12.35 3.65
CA GLN A 77 -5.41 -12.48 3.63
C GLN A 77 -5.99 -11.34 2.78
N ALA A 78 -6.58 -11.70 1.64
CA ALA A 78 -7.24 -10.74 0.78
C ALA A 78 -8.40 -10.04 1.52
N PRO A 79 -8.60 -8.72 1.33
CA PRO A 79 -9.75 -8.01 1.87
C PRO A 79 -11.06 -8.55 1.31
N ASN A 80 -12.19 -8.37 2.00
CA ASN A 80 -13.52 -8.70 1.47
C ASN A 80 -13.89 -7.80 0.28
N ALA A 81 -14.66 -8.34 -0.68
CA ALA A 81 -15.34 -7.56 -1.72
C ALA A 81 -16.88 -7.61 -1.55
N ASP A 82 -17.63 -6.99 -2.48
CA ASP A 82 -19.11 -7.10 -2.52
C ASP A 82 -19.56 -8.57 -2.69
N SER A 83 -18.75 -9.38 -3.38
CA SER A 83 -18.86 -10.83 -3.52
C SER A 83 -17.45 -11.41 -3.43
N GLY A 84 -17.20 -12.38 -2.55
CA GLY A 84 -15.87 -12.98 -2.38
C GLY A 84 -14.84 -12.01 -1.79
N TYR A 85 -13.64 -12.02 -2.35
CA TYR A 85 -12.49 -11.25 -1.90
C TYR A 85 -11.97 -10.30 -2.97
N GLU A 86 -11.42 -9.17 -2.54
CA GLU A 86 -10.83 -8.19 -3.43
C GLU A 86 -9.53 -8.71 -4.05
N PRO A 87 -9.18 -8.23 -5.25
CA PRO A 87 -9.95 -7.30 -6.09
C PRO A 87 -10.79 -7.99 -7.19
N ASP A 88 -10.68 -9.31 -7.37
CA ASP A 88 -11.37 -10.03 -8.46
C ASP A 88 -12.74 -10.58 -8.08
N GLY A 89 -13.11 -10.53 -6.80
CA GLY A 89 -14.39 -11.01 -6.29
C GLY A 89 -14.49 -12.53 -6.16
N SER A 90 -13.37 -13.23 -6.33
CA SER A 90 -13.30 -14.68 -6.23
C SER A 90 -13.35 -15.15 -4.77
N ALA A 91 -13.52 -16.46 -4.57
CA ALA A 91 -13.43 -17.07 -3.23
C ALA A 91 -11.97 -17.27 -2.75
N THR A 92 -10.98 -16.90 -3.56
CA THR A 92 -9.56 -17.07 -3.25
C THR A 92 -9.08 -15.92 -2.37
N GLN A 93 -8.57 -16.26 -1.18
CA GLN A 93 -8.17 -15.27 -0.19
C GLN A 93 -6.67 -15.30 0.18
N ASP A 94 -5.96 -16.35 -0.23
CA ASP A 94 -4.60 -16.64 0.21
C ASP A 94 -3.52 -16.05 -0.71
N GLY A 95 -3.92 -15.26 -1.71
CA GLY A 95 -3.02 -14.59 -2.65
C GLY A 95 -2.48 -15.52 -3.75
N SER A 96 -3.00 -16.74 -3.90
CA SER A 96 -2.57 -17.67 -4.96
C SER A 96 -2.95 -17.22 -6.37
N ASN A 97 -3.93 -16.34 -6.51
CA ASN A 97 -4.36 -15.68 -7.74
C ASN A 97 -3.90 -14.21 -7.83
N LEU A 98 -3.10 -13.74 -6.88
CA LEU A 98 -2.64 -12.35 -6.84
C LEU A 98 -1.15 -12.31 -7.20
N THR A 99 -0.79 -11.51 -8.20
CA THR A 99 0.61 -11.17 -8.46
C THR A 99 1.25 -10.59 -7.19
N ASP A 100 2.49 -10.94 -6.92
CA ASP A 100 3.28 -10.32 -5.87
C ASP A 100 3.54 -8.83 -6.20
N TYR A 101 2.58 -8.00 -5.84
CA TYR A 101 2.69 -6.56 -6.00
C TYR A 101 3.66 -5.93 -5.02
N VAL A 102 4.10 -6.66 -3.99
CA VAL A 102 5.12 -6.17 -3.06
C VAL A 102 6.46 -6.10 -3.76
N THR A 103 6.96 -7.21 -4.31
CA THR A 103 8.22 -7.20 -5.06
C THR A 103 8.14 -6.28 -6.29
N PHE A 104 7.01 -6.26 -6.99
CA PHE A 104 6.83 -5.33 -8.12
C PHE A 104 6.93 -3.86 -7.72
N CYS A 105 6.18 -3.42 -6.70
CA CYS A 105 6.19 -2.03 -6.28
C CYS A 105 7.54 -1.65 -5.66
N THR A 106 8.14 -2.54 -4.86
CA THR A 106 9.39 -2.25 -4.14
C THR A 106 10.63 -2.24 -5.03
N ASP A 107 10.53 -2.75 -6.26
CA ASP A 107 11.56 -2.59 -7.28
C ASP A 107 11.84 -1.10 -7.58
N CYS A 108 10.80 -0.26 -7.52
CA CYS A 108 10.92 1.20 -7.62
C CYS A 108 10.86 1.89 -6.26
N HIS A 109 9.89 1.51 -5.44
CA HIS A 109 9.57 2.16 -4.17
C HIS A 109 10.31 1.43 -3.05
N ASN A 110 11.51 1.90 -2.72
CA ASN A 110 12.33 1.31 -1.67
C ASN A 110 13.01 2.41 -0.84
N SER A 111 13.91 1.98 0.06
CA SER A 111 14.60 2.84 1.00
C SER A 111 15.72 3.68 0.36
N ALA A 112 16.11 3.37 -0.88
CA ALA A 112 17.21 4.03 -1.58
C ALA A 112 16.74 5.00 -2.67
N ASN A 113 15.70 4.64 -3.41
CA ASN A 113 15.25 5.39 -4.58
C ASN A 113 14.55 6.70 -4.16
N THR A 114 15.10 7.82 -4.60
CA THR A 114 14.45 9.14 -4.47
C THR A 114 13.77 9.52 -5.77
N ILE A 115 12.43 9.51 -5.78
CA ILE A 115 11.63 9.76 -6.97
C ILE A 115 10.86 11.08 -6.81
N TYR A 116 11.18 12.08 -7.63
CA TYR A 116 10.48 13.37 -7.63
C TYR A 116 9.28 13.36 -8.57
N SER A 117 8.12 13.84 -8.10
CA SER A 117 6.92 14.07 -8.92
C SER A 117 6.80 15.55 -9.28
N ASN A 118 6.88 15.88 -10.57
CA ASN A 118 6.62 17.24 -11.04
C ASN A 118 5.15 17.66 -10.85
N VAL A 119 4.22 16.70 -10.96
CA VAL A 119 2.78 16.95 -10.80
C VAL A 119 2.46 17.36 -9.37
N LEU A 120 3.08 16.70 -8.38
CA LEU A 120 2.86 16.97 -6.96
C LEU A 120 3.87 17.96 -6.36
N GLY A 121 4.90 18.33 -7.12
CA GLY A 121 5.96 19.25 -6.69
C GLY A 121 6.81 18.73 -5.52
N ARG A 122 6.86 17.42 -5.28
CA ARG A 122 7.52 16.81 -4.11
C ARG A 122 8.15 15.45 -4.42
N ASN A 123 9.06 15.01 -3.55
CA ASN A 123 9.54 13.63 -3.56
C ASN A 123 8.47 12.68 -3.02
N LEU A 124 8.40 11.48 -3.58
CA LEU A 124 7.73 10.35 -2.96
C LEU A 124 8.48 9.97 -1.68
N CYS A 125 7.74 9.55 -0.65
CA CYS A 125 8.35 8.99 0.55
C CYS A 125 9.04 7.67 0.18
N THR A 126 10.25 7.48 0.67
CA THR A 126 10.94 6.20 0.63
C THR A 126 10.21 5.21 1.54
N ILE A 127 10.30 3.92 1.23
CA ILE A 127 9.66 2.85 2.00
C ILE A 127 10.70 1.80 2.34
N ASP A 128 10.75 1.36 3.58
CA ASP A 128 11.57 0.22 3.99
C ASP A 128 10.65 -0.94 4.31
N TRP A 129 10.30 -1.73 3.30
CA TRP A 129 9.23 -2.72 3.40
C TRP A 129 9.44 -3.72 4.54
N ASP A 130 10.68 -4.10 4.82
CA ASP A 130 11.05 -5.01 5.91
C ASP A 130 10.78 -4.42 7.31
N SER A 131 10.58 -3.10 7.39
CA SER A 131 10.26 -2.36 8.61
C SER A 131 8.80 -1.89 8.66
N GLU A 132 8.04 -1.97 7.56
CA GLU A 132 6.65 -1.51 7.52
C GLU A 132 5.71 -2.45 8.28
N LYS A 133 4.78 -1.90 9.08
CA LYS A 133 3.79 -2.66 9.87
C LYS A 133 2.81 -3.52 9.06
N HIS A 134 2.54 -3.11 7.84
CA HIS A 134 1.75 -3.89 6.89
C HIS A 134 2.64 -4.62 5.86
N GLY A 135 3.95 -4.53 6.04
CA GLY A 135 5.00 -5.22 5.29
C GLY A 135 5.70 -6.26 6.15
N GLY A 136 7.02 -6.37 6.04
CA GLY A 136 7.83 -7.33 6.79
C GLY A 136 8.11 -6.95 8.25
N GLY A 137 7.74 -5.74 8.66
CA GLY A 137 7.98 -5.23 10.01
C GLY A 137 7.06 -5.88 11.05
N ALA A 138 7.51 -5.89 12.30
CA ALA A 138 6.70 -6.39 13.41
C ALA A 138 5.48 -5.49 13.64
N ALA A 139 4.29 -5.99 13.30
CA ALA A 139 3.05 -5.36 13.71
C ALA A 139 2.82 -5.54 15.22
N SER A 140 2.33 -4.51 15.90
CA SER A 140 2.15 -4.56 17.35
C SER A 140 0.99 -5.49 17.75
N ASP A 141 1.25 -6.42 18.68
CA ASP A 141 0.24 -7.32 19.28
C ASP A 141 -0.88 -6.59 20.07
N GLY A 142 -0.73 -5.27 20.28
CA GLY A 142 -1.69 -4.42 20.98
C GLY A 142 -3.01 -4.18 20.23
N ALA A 143 -3.13 -4.64 18.98
CA ALA A 143 -4.35 -4.53 18.18
C ALA A 143 -5.32 -5.72 18.39
N GLY A 144 -5.12 -6.57 19.40
CA GLY A 144 -6.09 -7.63 19.72
C GLY A 144 -7.49 -7.04 19.99
N ASN A 145 -8.50 -7.51 19.24
CA ASN A 145 -9.89 -7.00 19.17
C ASN A 145 -10.09 -5.77 18.26
N ASP A 146 -9.14 -5.47 17.38
CA ASP A 146 -9.23 -4.36 16.43
C ASP A 146 -9.53 -4.86 15.01
N LEU A 147 -9.20 -6.11 14.66
CA LEU A 147 -9.26 -6.55 13.27
C LEU A 147 -10.70 -6.80 12.79
N VAL A 148 -11.03 -6.17 11.67
CA VAL A 148 -12.29 -6.37 10.95
C VAL A 148 -12.15 -7.57 10.02
N SER A 149 -13.20 -8.39 9.93
CA SER A 149 -13.28 -9.48 8.96
C SER A 149 -12.85 -9.03 7.55
N PRO A 150 -12.06 -9.83 6.81
CA PRO A 150 -11.78 -11.26 7.04
C PRO A 150 -10.60 -11.54 7.96
N TYR A 151 -9.87 -10.50 8.37
CA TYR A 151 -8.75 -10.62 9.28
C TYR A 151 -9.21 -11.12 10.66
N GLN A 152 -8.38 -11.94 11.28
CA GLN A 152 -8.62 -12.58 12.56
C GLN A 152 -7.60 -12.12 13.58
N ASP A 153 -8.05 -11.71 14.75
CA ASP A 153 -7.18 -11.26 15.86
C ASP A 153 -6.15 -12.33 16.26
N ALA A 154 -6.47 -13.61 16.09
CA ALA A 154 -5.54 -14.72 16.36
C ALA A 154 -4.27 -14.71 15.48
N GLN A 155 -4.29 -13.94 14.38
CA GLN A 155 -3.17 -13.75 13.45
C GLN A 155 -2.65 -12.31 13.45
N CYS A 156 -3.08 -11.50 14.44
CA CYS A 156 -2.51 -10.18 14.67
C CYS A 156 -0.97 -10.28 14.77
N GLY A 157 -0.26 -9.34 14.17
CA GLY A 157 1.21 -9.38 14.11
C GLY A 157 1.78 -10.14 12.90
N SER A 158 1.00 -11.03 12.25
CA SER A 158 1.50 -11.88 11.16
C SER A 158 1.02 -11.49 9.75
N TYR A 159 0.06 -10.56 9.65
CA TYR A 159 -0.49 -10.16 8.36
C TYR A 159 0.47 -9.26 7.60
N VAL A 160 0.79 -9.65 6.36
CA VAL A 160 1.44 -8.80 5.37
C VAL A 160 0.42 -8.50 4.29
N LEU A 161 0.31 -7.23 3.91
CA LEU A 161 -0.61 -6.77 2.88
C LEU A 161 0.11 -6.65 1.53
N ALA A 162 -0.65 -6.74 0.46
CA ALA A 162 -0.16 -6.33 -0.86
C ALA A 162 -0.30 -4.81 -0.98
N CYS A 163 0.59 -4.16 -1.74
CA CYS A 163 0.48 -2.72 -1.99
C CYS A 163 -0.88 -2.34 -2.60
N THR A 164 -1.42 -3.23 -3.43
CA THR A 164 -2.72 -3.06 -4.10
C THR A 164 -3.93 -3.29 -3.21
N ASP A 165 -3.76 -3.72 -1.95
CA ASP A 165 -4.89 -3.79 -1.02
C ASP A 165 -5.41 -2.38 -0.72
N CYS A 166 -4.50 -1.39 -0.68
CA CYS A 166 -4.82 0.01 -0.45
C CYS A 166 -4.68 0.89 -1.70
N HIS A 167 -3.74 0.59 -2.61
CA HIS A 167 -3.42 1.44 -3.75
C HIS A 167 -3.98 0.95 -5.10
N GLU A 168 -4.36 1.88 -5.96
CA GLU A 168 -4.88 1.67 -7.32
C GLU A 168 -4.26 2.72 -8.26
N PRO A 169 -3.25 2.34 -9.06
CA PRO A 169 -2.47 3.29 -9.85
C PRO A 169 -3.23 3.88 -11.06
N HIS A 170 -4.31 3.26 -11.52
CA HIS A 170 -5.01 3.66 -12.75
C HIS A 170 -6.42 4.22 -12.52
N GLY A 171 -7.03 3.96 -11.37
CA GLY A 171 -8.42 4.28 -11.08
C GLY A 171 -8.66 5.18 -9.85
N SER A 172 -7.60 5.53 -9.12
CA SER A 172 -7.73 6.31 -7.88
C SER A 172 -8.11 7.77 -8.16
N PRO A 173 -8.99 8.37 -7.35
CA PRO A 173 -9.39 9.76 -7.50
C PRO A 173 -8.49 10.73 -6.73
N ASN A 174 -7.45 10.28 -6.03
CA ASN A 174 -6.63 11.12 -5.15
C ASN A 174 -5.13 11.00 -5.43
N ASN A 175 -4.35 11.96 -4.94
CA ASN A 175 -2.91 12.05 -5.20
C ASN A 175 -2.06 10.97 -4.52
N PHE A 176 -2.66 10.14 -3.65
CA PHE A 176 -2.00 9.03 -2.96
C PHE A 176 -2.31 7.69 -3.62
N LEU A 177 -3.06 7.70 -4.72
CA LEU A 177 -3.49 6.52 -5.45
C LEU A 177 -4.28 5.56 -4.57
N VAL A 178 -4.97 6.03 -3.52
CA VAL A 178 -5.77 5.15 -2.64
C VAL A 178 -7.03 4.68 -3.37
N ARG A 179 -7.38 3.41 -3.22
CA ARG A 179 -8.57 2.78 -3.80
C ARG A 179 -9.86 3.46 -3.35
N LYS A 180 -10.89 3.41 -4.20
CA LYS A 180 -12.24 3.91 -3.89
C LYS A 180 -13.01 2.97 -2.95
N LYS A 181 -12.64 1.69 -2.92
CA LYS A 181 -13.17 0.67 -2.01
C LYS A 181 -12.01 -0.18 -1.49
N VAL A 182 -12.04 -0.47 -0.19
CA VAL A 182 -11.12 -1.38 0.50
C VAL A 182 -11.94 -2.17 1.52
N ASN A 183 -11.73 -3.48 1.57
CA ASN A 183 -12.45 -4.40 2.46
C ASN A 183 -13.97 -4.19 2.39
N ASN A 184 -14.52 -4.11 1.17
CA ASN A 184 -15.93 -3.87 0.87
C ASN A 184 -16.49 -2.51 1.37
N GLY A 185 -15.64 -1.63 1.89
CA GLY A 185 -16.02 -0.32 2.36
C GLY A 185 -15.60 0.77 1.39
N THR A 186 -16.47 1.75 1.14
CA THR A 186 -16.08 2.95 0.38
C THR A 186 -15.06 3.77 1.17
N VAL A 187 -13.98 4.16 0.50
CA VAL A 187 -12.93 5.05 1.00
C VAL A 187 -13.08 6.40 0.29
N ALA A 188 -12.91 7.48 1.05
CA ALA A 188 -13.08 8.84 0.57
C ALA A 188 -11.90 9.70 1.06
N VAL A 189 -10.72 9.43 0.51
CA VAL A 189 -9.54 10.29 0.62
C VAL A 189 -9.63 11.34 -0.48
N THR A 190 -9.59 12.62 -0.10
CA THR A 190 -9.56 13.74 -1.07
C THR A 190 -8.19 13.88 -1.70
N ASP A 191 -8.11 14.67 -2.78
CA ASP A 191 -6.89 14.89 -3.55
C ASP A 191 -5.67 15.21 -2.68
N ASN A 192 -5.83 16.00 -1.62
CA ASN A 192 -4.71 16.37 -0.73
C ASN A 192 -4.64 15.55 0.56
N GLY A 193 -5.59 14.63 0.80
CA GLY A 193 -5.62 13.80 2.00
C GLY A 193 -5.82 14.57 3.32
N GLY A 194 -6.09 15.87 3.26
CA GLY A 194 -6.38 16.76 4.39
C GLY A 194 -7.82 17.27 4.40
N GLY A 195 -8.70 16.60 3.67
CA GLY A 195 -10.12 16.95 3.65
C GLY A 195 -10.85 16.43 4.89
N ALA A 196 -12.14 16.77 4.96
CA ALA A 196 -13.00 16.47 6.10
C ALA A 196 -13.64 15.08 6.05
N GLY A 197 -13.40 14.33 4.96
CA GLY A 197 -13.99 13.02 4.71
C GLY A 197 -15.52 13.00 4.77
N PRO A 198 -16.12 11.80 4.76
CA PRO A 198 -17.58 11.64 4.80
C PRO A 198 -18.26 12.18 6.06
N SER A 199 -17.55 12.40 7.18
CA SER A 199 -18.14 13.00 8.40
C SER A 199 -18.16 14.53 8.38
N GLY A 200 -17.54 15.18 7.40
CA GLY A 200 -17.38 16.64 7.42
C GLY A 200 -16.47 17.15 8.54
N LYS A 201 -15.64 16.28 9.15
CA LYS A 201 -14.63 16.65 10.15
C LYS A 201 -13.24 16.60 9.53
N HIS A 202 -12.55 17.75 9.47
CA HIS A 202 -11.18 17.88 8.94
C HIS A 202 -10.24 16.77 9.44
N ASP A 203 -9.38 16.29 8.53
CA ASP A 203 -8.24 15.41 8.80
C ASP A 203 -8.58 13.97 9.25
N ARG A 204 -9.79 13.50 8.94
CA ARG A 204 -10.25 12.13 9.27
C ARG A 204 -10.33 11.16 8.10
N GLU A 205 -9.97 11.59 6.90
CA GLU A 205 -10.07 10.79 5.67
C GLU A 205 -9.30 9.47 5.74
N TRP A 206 -8.10 9.52 6.32
CA TRP A 206 -7.25 8.36 6.53
C TRP A 206 -7.81 7.39 7.56
N LEU A 207 -8.53 7.88 8.58
CA LEU A 207 -9.26 7.00 9.51
C LEU A 207 -10.33 6.18 8.79
N TYR A 208 -10.90 6.67 7.69
CA TYR A 208 -11.86 5.86 6.91
C TYR A 208 -11.19 4.75 6.12
N LEU A 209 -9.95 4.94 5.66
CA LEU A 209 -9.17 3.91 5.02
C LEU A 209 -8.74 2.86 6.06
N CYS A 210 -8.05 3.27 7.12
CA CYS A 210 -7.62 2.36 8.19
C CYS A 210 -8.83 1.62 8.80
N GLY A 211 -9.98 2.33 8.88
CA GLY A 211 -11.21 1.83 9.49
C GLY A 211 -11.90 0.73 8.70
N LYS A 212 -11.35 0.39 7.53
CA LYS A 212 -11.81 -0.75 6.75
C LYS A 212 -11.30 -2.06 7.32
N CYS A 213 -10.12 -2.06 7.94
CA CYS A 213 -9.51 -3.25 8.52
C CYS A 213 -9.39 -3.17 10.04
N HIS A 214 -9.49 -1.96 10.60
CA HIS A 214 -9.40 -1.68 12.04
C HIS A 214 -10.74 -1.13 12.58
N SER A 215 -11.24 -1.67 13.68
CA SER A 215 -12.51 -1.33 14.31
C SER A 215 -12.38 -0.31 15.44
N ASN A 216 -11.17 -0.13 15.99
CA ASN A 216 -10.82 0.78 17.07
C ASN A 216 -9.74 1.77 16.64
N LEU A 217 -10.18 2.78 15.89
CA LEU A 217 -9.34 3.92 15.54
C LEU A 217 -9.50 5.12 16.48
N VAL A 218 -10.24 4.94 17.58
CA VAL A 218 -10.58 6.04 18.47
C VAL A 218 -9.49 6.17 19.53
N ASN A 219 -8.72 7.26 19.43
CA ASN A 219 -7.73 7.66 20.43
C ASN A 219 -6.64 6.64 20.77
N PRO A 220 -6.02 5.94 19.78
CA PRO A 220 -4.85 5.11 20.09
C PRO A 220 -3.77 5.91 20.83
N HIS A 221 -3.72 7.23 20.57
CA HIS A 221 -2.75 8.13 21.15
C HIS A 221 -3.11 8.75 22.51
N HIS A 222 -4.39 8.82 22.94
CA HIS A 222 -4.69 9.36 24.29
C HIS A 222 -4.21 8.45 25.41
N SER A 223 -4.04 7.16 25.14
CA SER A 223 -3.42 6.19 26.04
C SER A 223 -1.91 6.06 25.86
N SER A 224 -1.33 6.61 24.79
CA SER A 224 0.10 6.45 24.41
C SER A 224 1.06 7.41 25.12
N GLY A 225 0.55 8.35 25.92
CA GLY A 225 1.36 9.38 26.57
C GLY A 225 1.69 10.59 25.68
N LEU A 226 1.21 10.63 24.43
CA LEU A 226 1.30 11.81 23.57
C LEU A 226 0.49 12.99 24.18
N GLY A 227 1.13 14.15 24.30
CA GLY A 227 0.49 15.37 24.79
C GLY A 227 -0.61 15.86 23.84
N CYS A 228 -1.66 16.48 24.38
CA CYS A 228 -2.82 16.91 23.58
C CYS A 228 -2.40 17.81 22.39
N GLY A 229 -1.45 18.71 22.57
CA GLY A 229 -0.96 19.62 21.52
C GLY A 229 -0.23 18.92 20.36
N SER A 230 0.18 17.65 20.50
CA SER A 230 0.80 16.87 19.42
C SER A 230 -0.20 16.56 18.31
N CYS A 231 -1.48 16.41 18.66
CA CYS A 231 -2.56 16.11 17.73
C CYS A 231 -3.57 17.26 17.60
N HIS A 232 -3.77 18.09 18.63
CA HIS A 232 -4.72 19.21 18.62
C HIS A 232 -4.02 20.53 18.26
N ILE A 233 -4.26 21.03 17.04
CA ILE A 233 -3.70 22.31 16.54
C ILE A 233 -4.70 23.48 16.63
N GLY A 234 -5.86 23.23 17.22
CA GLY A 234 -6.95 24.17 17.52
C GLY A 234 -8.22 23.36 17.80
N ASP A 235 -9.22 23.88 18.50
CA ASP A 235 -10.53 23.18 18.57
C ASP A 235 -11.40 23.69 17.40
N PRO A 236 -11.83 22.84 16.42
CA PRO A 236 -11.79 21.37 16.35
C PRO A 236 -10.74 20.81 15.35
N MET A 237 -9.63 21.52 15.12
CA MET A 237 -8.60 21.17 14.14
C MET A 237 -7.55 20.19 14.70
N TYR A 238 -7.33 19.12 13.97
CA TYR A 238 -6.36 18.08 14.32
C TYR A 238 -5.21 18.08 13.32
N ARG A 239 -4.06 17.57 13.74
CA ARG A 239 -2.98 17.23 12.82
C ARG A 239 -3.42 16.07 11.91
N ASN A 240 -3.02 16.12 10.65
CA ASN A 240 -3.27 15.04 9.71
C ASN A 240 -2.57 13.75 10.16
N CYS A 241 -3.25 12.60 10.08
CA CYS A 241 -2.66 11.31 10.40
C CYS A 241 -1.36 11.06 9.59
N MET A 242 -1.31 11.51 8.33
CA MET A 242 -0.17 11.32 7.43
C MET A 242 1.04 12.18 7.77
N ASP A 243 0.94 13.15 8.66
CA ASP A 243 2.12 13.84 9.18
C ASP A 243 2.98 12.90 10.04
N CYS A 244 2.38 11.81 10.51
CA CYS A 244 2.96 10.88 11.48
C CYS A 244 2.87 9.41 11.02
N HIS A 245 1.91 9.04 10.17
CA HIS A 245 1.67 7.66 9.74
C HIS A 245 1.81 7.58 8.22
N TYR A 246 3.06 7.53 7.75
CA TYR A 246 3.40 7.40 6.35
C TYR A 246 4.53 6.38 6.19
N HIS A 247 4.65 5.78 5.01
CA HIS A 247 5.73 4.83 4.70
C HIS A 247 7.11 5.44 4.91
N GLY A 248 8.02 4.69 5.53
CA GLY A 248 9.36 5.15 5.86
C GLY A 248 9.43 6.12 7.04
N ASN A 249 8.35 6.31 7.82
CA ASN A 249 8.45 7.03 9.07
C ASN A 249 8.91 6.10 10.21
N SER A 250 10.06 6.43 10.82
CA SER A 250 10.56 5.77 12.03
C SER A 250 10.11 6.44 13.33
N ASP A 251 9.56 7.65 13.27
CA ASP A 251 9.56 8.57 14.42
C ASP A 251 8.23 8.65 15.19
N VAL A 252 7.10 8.21 14.61
CA VAL A 252 5.77 8.42 15.23
C VAL A 252 4.94 7.14 15.35
N ASP A 253 5.61 6.01 15.47
CA ASP A 253 4.98 4.78 15.95
C ASP A 253 5.08 4.70 17.47
N GLY A 254 4.14 5.36 18.15
CA GLY A 254 4.03 5.35 19.61
C GLY A 254 3.61 3.98 20.17
N VAL A 255 4.48 2.96 20.09
CA VAL A 255 5.14 2.18 21.17
C VAL A 255 6.11 1.18 20.47
N PRO A 256 7.26 0.86 21.08
CA PRO A 256 8.59 0.91 20.49
C PRO A 256 8.96 -0.26 19.57
N TYR A 257 9.66 0.03 18.46
CA TYR A 257 10.81 -0.79 18.07
C TYR A 257 11.92 -0.52 19.10
N GLY A 258 12.52 -1.60 19.60
CA GLY A 258 13.37 -1.64 20.80
C GLY A 258 14.16 -0.38 21.15
N GLU A 259 14.00 0.03 22.41
CA GLU A 259 14.75 1.01 23.20
C GLU A 259 14.21 2.45 23.27
N ALA A 260 14.16 2.96 24.50
CA ALA A 260 13.73 4.31 24.84
C ALA A 260 14.84 5.31 24.51
N LEU A 261 14.56 6.26 23.62
CA LEU A 261 15.41 7.43 23.42
C LEU A 261 14.92 8.59 24.31
N PHE A 262 15.63 8.75 25.43
CA PHE A 262 15.77 9.90 26.35
C PHE A 262 14.53 10.73 26.72
#